data_AF-A0A7J4NF91-F1
#
_entry.id   AF-A0A7J4NF91-F1
#
_cell.length_a   1.000
_cell.length_b   1.000
_cell.length_c   1.000
_cell.angle_alpha   90.00
_cell.angle_beta   90.00
_cell.angle_gamma   90.00
#
_symmetry.space_group_name_H-M   'P 1'
#
loop_
_entity.id
_entity.type
_entity.pdbx_description
1 polymer ?
#
loop_
_entity_poly.entity_id
_entity_poly.type
_entity_poly.pdbx_seq_one_letter_code
_entity_poly.pdbx_strand_id
1 'polypeptide(L)'
;MTKDTWIGDVRAGKYDGEEVELKGWIHRSRGSNKIRFVVLRDSTGTIQCVVKRDSVGDEIFDAMKDALIESSVIICGLVQPTDREHGHELQVSSATVVGPVNPERPFPITESAMAEADGG
;
A
#
# COMPACT_ATOMS: atom_id res chain seq x y z
N MET A 1 -12.43 12.86 6.84
CA MET A 1 -12.38 12.48 5.41
C MET A 1 -13.12 11.16 5.27
N THR A 2 -14.08 11.08 4.35
CA THR A 2 -14.82 9.84 4.08
C THR A 2 -14.01 8.95 3.14
N LYS A 3 -14.24 7.64 3.17
CA LYS A 3 -13.70 6.71 2.18
C LYS A 3 -14.77 6.43 1.15
N ASP A 4 -14.54 6.88 -0.08
CA ASP A 4 -15.52 6.80 -1.16
C ASP A 4 -15.19 5.70 -2.17
N THR A 5 -13.90 5.34 -2.30
CA THR A 5 -13.43 4.27 -3.20
C THR A 5 -12.89 3.08 -2.42
N TRP A 6 -13.37 1.88 -2.77
CA TRP A 6 -12.96 0.61 -2.17
C TRP A 6 -12.12 -0.22 -3.13
N ILE A 7 -11.16 -0.98 -2.61
CA ILE A 7 -10.29 -1.83 -3.43
C ILE A 7 -11.10 -2.90 -4.19
N GLY A 8 -12.15 -3.44 -3.58
CA GLY A 8 -13.04 -4.40 -4.23
C GLY A 8 -13.73 -3.84 -5.47
N ASP A 9 -14.12 -2.56 -5.45
CA ASP A 9 -14.74 -1.90 -6.59
C ASP A 9 -13.74 -1.64 -7.72
N VAL A 10 -12.51 -1.25 -7.39
CA VAL A 10 -11.42 -1.13 -8.37
C VAL A 10 -11.15 -2.49 -9.02
N ARG A 11 -11.07 -3.56 -8.23
CA ARG A 11 -10.85 -4.92 -8.76
C ARG A 11 -12.00 -5.45 -9.60
N ALA A 12 -13.20 -4.90 -9.44
CA ALA A 12 -14.36 -5.19 -10.26
C ALA A 12 -14.38 -4.41 -11.59
N GLY A 13 -13.34 -3.62 -11.88
CA GLY A 13 -13.21 -2.86 -13.13
C GLY A 13 -14.03 -1.56 -13.17
N LYS A 14 -14.53 -1.08 -12.02
CA LYS A 14 -15.40 0.11 -11.99
C LYS A 14 -14.66 1.43 -12.22
N TYR A 15 -13.33 1.43 -12.17
CA TYR A 15 -12.49 2.62 -12.19
C TYR A 15 -11.33 2.52 -13.19
N ASP A 16 -11.44 1.67 -14.21
CA ASP A 16 -10.34 1.42 -15.14
C ASP A 16 -9.94 2.69 -15.90
N GLY A 17 -8.67 3.06 -15.81
CA GLY A 17 -8.15 4.28 -16.42
C GLY A 17 -8.51 5.57 -15.66
N GLU A 18 -9.09 5.48 -14.47
CA GLU A 18 -9.42 6.63 -13.62
C GLU A 18 -8.37 6.87 -12.54
N GLU A 19 -8.22 8.13 -12.12
CA GLU A 19 -7.51 8.48 -10.90
C GLU A 19 -8.41 8.26 -9.69
N VAL A 20 -7.91 7.50 -8.71
CA VAL A 20 -8.64 7.19 -7.48
C VAL A 20 -7.79 7.46 -6.24
N GLU A 21 -8.46 7.74 -5.13
CA GLU A 21 -7.87 7.80 -3.79
C GLU A 21 -8.23 6.52 -3.02
N LEU A 22 -7.24 5.75 -2.60
CA LEU A 22 -7.41 4.55 -1.80
C LEU A 22 -6.86 4.75 -0.39
N LYS A 23 -7.58 4.21 0.59
CA LYS A 23 -7.22 4.27 2.03
C LYS A 23 -7.16 2.85 2.57
N GLY A 24 -6.07 2.53 3.26
CA GLY A 24 -5.88 1.19 3.80
C GLY A 24 -4.57 1.04 4.56
N TRP A 25 -4.15 -0.20 4.70
CA TRP A 25 -2.94 -0.60 5.42
C TRP A 25 -1.96 -1.30 4.50
N ILE A 26 -0.66 -1.04 4.68
CA ILE A 26 0.39 -1.75 3.96
C ILE A 26 0.36 -3.22 4.40
N HIS A 27 0.03 -4.12 3.48
CA HIS A 27 0.04 -5.55 3.77
C HIS A 27 1.40 -6.20 3.52
N ARG A 28 2.09 -5.75 2.46
CA ARG A 28 3.46 -6.13 2.12
C ARG A 28 4.07 -5.05 1.26
N SER A 29 5.38 -4.85 1.36
CA SER A 29 6.08 -3.91 0.51
C SER A 29 7.46 -4.45 0.13
N ARG A 30 7.86 -4.25 -1.13
CA ARG A 30 9.17 -4.67 -1.67
C ARG A 30 9.63 -3.68 -2.73
N GLY A 31 10.93 -3.60 -3.01
CA GLY A 31 11.40 -2.74 -4.08
C GLY A 31 12.89 -2.45 -4.03
N SER A 32 13.30 -1.43 -4.80
CA SER A 32 14.65 -0.90 -4.88
C SER A 32 14.64 0.60 -4.58
N ASN A 33 15.78 1.29 -4.75
CA ASN A 33 15.88 2.74 -4.53
C ASN A 33 15.18 3.60 -5.60
N LYS A 34 14.61 3.00 -6.66
CA LYS A 34 13.91 3.70 -7.75
C LYS A 34 12.41 3.39 -7.83
N ILE A 35 12.01 2.21 -7.34
CA ILE A 35 10.64 1.72 -7.45
C ILE A 35 10.29 0.89 -6.21
N ARG A 36 9.08 1.11 -5.70
CA ARG A 36 8.50 0.36 -4.59
C ARG A 36 7.16 -0.22 -5.02
N PHE A 37 6.96 -1.50 -4.73
CA PHE A 37 5.70 -2.19 -4.87
C PHE A 37 5.11 -2.33 -3.47
N VAL A 38 3.96 -1.70 -3.26
CA VAL A 38 3.22 -1.74 -2.00
C VAL A 38 1.93 -2.45 -2.27
N VAL A 39 1.64 -3.52 -1.54
CA VAL A 39 0.30 -4.12 -1.58
C VAL A 39 -0.51 -3.48 -0.47
N LEU A 40 -1.51 -2.71 -0.89
CA LEU A 40 -2.45 -2.04 -0.01
C LEU A 40 -3.62 -2.98 0.27
N ARG A 41 -4.06 -3.02 1.53
CA ARG A 41 -5.23 -3.80 1.97
C ARG A 41 -6.29 -2.88 2.58
N ASP A 42 -7.54 -3.19 2.28
CA ASP A 42 -8.69 -2.73 3.04
C ASP A 42 -9.63 -3.91 3.38
N SER A 43 -10.82 -3.62 3.92
CA SER A 43 -11.80 -4.65 4.27
C SER A 43 -12.40 -5.41 3.08
N THR A 44 -12.16 -4.96 1.84
CA THR A 44 -12.74 -5.53 0.61
C THR A 44 -11.71 -6.28 -0.25
N GLY A 45 -10.41 -6.12 0.03
CA GLY A 45 -9.36 -6.90 -0.63
C GLY A 45 -8.01 -6.21 -0.61
N THR A 46 -7.18 -6.60 -1.57
CA THR A 46 -5.81 -6.07 -1.74
C THR A 46 -5.55 -5.64 -3.17
N ILE A 47 -4.73 -4.61 -3.36
CA ILE A 47 -4.28 -4.14 -4.67
C ILE A 47 -2.79 -3.82 -4.64
N GLN A 48 -2.10 -4.03 -5.76
CA GLN A 48 -0.71 -3.59 -5.93
C GLN A 48 -0.67 -2.11 -6.29
N CYS A 49 0.08 -1.33 -5.54
CA CYS A 49 0.41 0.06 -5.80
C CYS A 49 1.88 0.14 -6.25
N VAL A 50 2.11 0.72 -7.42
CA VAL A 50 3.42 0.90 -8.03
C VAL A 50 3.87 2.34 -7.79
N VAL A 51 4.83 2.50 -6.87
CA VAL A 51 5.39 3.80 -6.48
C VAL A 51 6.73 3.97 -7.19
N LYS A 52 6.82 4.89 -8.14
CA LYS A 52 8.06 5.22 -8.85
C LYS A 52 8.61 6.53 -8.30
N ARG A 53 9.90 6.55 -7.93
CA ARG A 53 10.55 7.75 -7.36
C ARG A 53 10.41 8.97 -8.28
N ASP A 54 10.61 8.77 -9.58
CA ASP A 54 10.49 9.84 -10.59
C ASP A 54 9.06 10.38 -10.73
N SER A 55 8.04 9.63 -10.29
CA SER A 55 6.63 10.04 -10.37
C SER A 55 6.15 10.77 -9.11
N VAL A 56 6.63 10.38 -7.93
CA VAL A 56 6.14 10.92 -6.64
C VAL A 56 7.13 11.87 -5.95
N GLY A 57 8.39 11.90 -6.40
CA GLY A 57 9.46 12.66 -5.76
C GLY A 57 10.08 11.95 -4.56
N ASP A 58 11.22 12.47 -4.10
CA ASP A 58 12.06 11.85 -3.07
C ASP A 58 11.36 11.74 -1.72
N GLU A 59 10.68 12.80 -1.29
CA GLU A 59 10.01 12.86 0.02
C GLU A 59 8.93 11.77 0.16
N ILE A 60 8.03 11.67 -0.81
CA ILE A 60 6.95 10.66 -0.80
C ILE A 60 7.54 9.26 -0.97
N PHE A 61 8.54 9.11 -1.85
CA PHE A 61 9.16 7.82 -2.10
C PHE A 61 9.84 7.27 -0.84
N ASP A 62 10.62 8.09 -0.16
CA ASP A 62 11.34 7.70 1.05
C ASP A 62 10.35 7.44 2.21
N ALA A 63 9.30 8.25 2.36
CA ALA A 63 8.23 7.98 3.33
C ALA A 63 7.54 6.62 3.09
N MET A 64 7.21 6.29 1.84
CA MET A 64 6.62 4.99 1.49
C MET A 64 7.61 3.83 1.58
N LYS A 65 8.91 4.11 1.41
CA LYS A 65 9.98 3.12 1.57
C LYS A 65 10.16 2.71 3.03
N ASP A 66 10.05 3.68 3.93
CA ASP A 66 10.25 3.49 5.37
C ASP A 66 8.98 3.03 6.10
N ALA A 67 7.81 3.23 5.48
CA ALA A 67 6.55 2.74 6.01
C ALA A 67 6.53 1.20 6.16
N LEU A 68 6.28 0.75 7.39
CA LEU A 68 6.24 -0.67 7.75
C LEU A 68 4.88 -1.30 7.45
N ILE A 69 4.84 -2.64 7.47
CA ILE A 69 3.60 -3.40 7.37
C ILE A 69 2.61 -2.95 8.47
N GLU A 70 1.33 -2.90 8.14
CA GLU A 70 0.23 -2.34 8.92
C GLU A 70 0.30 -0.81 9.18
N SER A 71 1.20 -0.07 8.52
CA SER A 71 1.09 1.39 8.50
C SER A 71 -0.14 1.81 7.70
N SER A 72 -0.96 2.71 8.24
CA SER A 72 -2.12 3.24 7.53
C SER A 72 -1.71 4.36 6.58
N VAL A 73 -2.16 4.26 5.33
CA VAL A 73 -1.76 5.16 4.24
C VAL A 73 -2.96 5.60 3.40
N ILE A 74 -2.83 6.77 2.80
CA ILE A 74 -3.69 7.28 1.72
C ILE A 74 -2.82 7.27 0.46
N ILE A 75 -3.31 6.67 -0.62
CA ILE A 75 -2.59 6.57 -1.90
C ILE A 75 -3.51 7.06 -3.01
N CYS A 76 -3.04 8.01 -3.81
CA CYS A 76 -3.71 8.44 -5.03
C CYS A 76 -2.95 7.93 -6.25
N GLY A 77 -3.68 7.55 -7.29
CA GLY A 77 -3.05 7.09 -8.53
C GLY A 77 -4.03 6.65 -9.60
N LEU A 78 -3.47 6.33 -10.77
CA LEU A 78 -4.21 5.84 -11.93
C LEU A 78 -4.42 4.33 -11.81
N VAL A 79 -5.66 3.88 -11.95
CA VAL A 79 -5.99 2.45 -12.05
C VAL A 79 -5.59 1.93 -13.42
N GLN A 80 -4.79 0.88 -13.45
CA GLN A 80 -4.38 0.18 -14.66
C GLN A 80 -4.74 -1.31 -14.58
N PRO A 81 -5.55 -1.82 -15.52
CA PRO A 81 -5.74 -3.25 -15.69
C PRO A 81 -4.42 -3.95 -16.00
N THR A 82 -4.22 -5.16 -15.47
CA THR A 82 -3.02 -5.97 -15.68
C THR A 82 -3.36 -7.45 -15.71
N ASP A 83 -2.59 -8.24 -16.45
CA ASP A 83 -2.71 -9.71 -16.46
C ASP A 83 -2.10 -10.40 -15.23
N ARG A 84 -1.71 -9.65 -14.19
CA ARG A 84 -1.08 -10.18 -12.97
C ARG A 84 -2.10 -10.59 -11.92
N GLU A 85 -1.62 -11.16 -10.82
CA GLU A 85 -2.36 -11.84 -9.74
C GLU A 85 -3.63 -11.13 -9.21
N HIS A 86 -3.75 -9.80 -9.37
CA HIS A 86 -4.89 -9.02 -8.87
C HIS A 86 -5.77 -8.38 -9.95
N GLY A 87 -5.45 -8.56 -11.23
CA GLY A 87 -6.21 -8.00 -12.37
C GLY A 87 -6.07 -6.49 -12.58
N HIS A 88 -5.72 -5.74 -11.53
CA HIS A 88 -5.55 -4.29 -11.56
C HIS A 88 -4.39 -3.89 -10.65
N GLU A 89 -3.70 -2.82 -11.02
CA GLU A 89 -2.71 -2.14 -10.19
C GLU A 89 -2.93 -0.63 -10.21
N LEU A 90 -2.36 0.06 -9.23
CA LEU A 90 -2.44 1.52 -9.11
C LEU A 90 -1.07 2.13 -9.41
N GLN A 91 -0.95 2.94 -10.47
CA GLN A 91 0.24 3.77 -10.69
C GLN A 91 0.16 5.00 -9.80
N VAL A 92 1.00 5.05 -8.76
CA VAL A 92 0.88 6.06 -7.70
C VAL A 92 1.39 7.41 -8.18
N SER A 93 0.55 8.44 -8.02
CA SER A 93 0.87 9.85 -8.27
C SER A 93 1.13 10.62 -6.96
N SER A 94 0.52 10.21 -5.85
CA SER A 94 0.83 10.75 -4.52
C SER A 94 0.50 9.74 -3.42
N ALA A 95 1.13 9.89 -2.25
CA ALA A 95 0.83 9.08 -1.09
C ALA A 95 1.11 9.84 0.21
N THR A 96 0.42 9.44 1.28
CA THR A 96 0.60 10.00 2.63
C THR A 96 0.51 8.89 3.66
N VAL A 97 1.50 8.82 4.55
CA VAL A 97 1.45 7.95 5.73
C VAL A 97 0.67 8.66 6.83
N VAL A 98 -0.48 8.10 7.22
CA VAL A 98 -1.37 8.68 8.24
C VAL A 98 -0.99 8.20 9.64
N GLY A 99 -0.61 6.94 9.74
CA GLY A 99 -0.35 6.26 11.00
C GLY A 99 0.80 5.28 10.80
N PRO A 100 2.04 5.70 11.07
CA PRO A 100 3.19 4.81 10.96
C PRO A 100 3.16 3.78 12.09
N VAL A 101 3.64 2.57 11.79
CA VAL A 101 3.92 1.57 12.83
C VAL A 101 5.24 1.90 13.50
N ASN A 102 5.30 1.77 14.82
CA ASN A 102 6.52 1.99 15.60
C ASN A 102 7.54 0.86 15.31
N PRO A 103 8.72 1.17 14.76
CA PRO A 103 9.75 0.16 14.46
C PRO A 103 10.32 -0.53 15.70
N GLU A 104 10.27 0.09 16.89
CA GLU A 104 10.78 -0.48 18.14
C GLU A 104 9.81 -1.44 18.81
N ARG A 105 8.53 -1.39 18.42
CA ARG A 105 7.47 -2.26 18.97
C ARG A 105 6.58 -2.75 17.83
N PRO A 106 7.14 -3.48 16.84
CA PRO A 106 6.34 -4.03 15.76
C PRO A 106 5.40 -5.06 16.37
N PHE A 107 4.10 -4.94 16.11
CA PHE A 107 3.18 -6.01 16.49
C PHE A 107 3.51 -7.24 15.62
N PRO A 108 3.65 -8.44 16.20
CA PRO A 108 4.03 -9.60 15.42
C PRO A 108 2.91 -9.98 14.45
N ILE A 109 3.21 -9.92 13.15
CA ILE A 109 2.26 -10.12 12.05
C ILE A 109 2.44 -11.51 11.41
N THR A 110 3.50 -12.23 11.78
CA THR A 110 3.79 -13.61 11.36
C THR A 110 3.84 -14.53 12.57
N GLU A 111 3.49 -15.81 12.39
CA GLU A 111 3.57 -16.81 13.47
C GLU A 111 4.97 -16.89 14.08
N SER A 112 6.01 -16.77 13.25
CA SER A 112 7.41 -16.73 13.70
C SER A 112 7.72 -15.50 14.56
N ALA A 113 7.14 -14.35 14.27
CA ALA A 113 7.31 -13.14 15.10
C ALA A 113 6.50 -13.22 16.41
N MET A 114 5.37 -13.95 16.42
CA MET A 114 4.58 -14.16 17.64
C MET A 114 5.34 -15.04 18.65
N ALA A 115 6.06 -16.06 18.17
CA ALA A 115 6.86 -16.94 19.02
C ALA A 115 7.99 -16.21 19.78
N GLU A 116 8.54 -15.12 19.24
CA GLU A 116 9.58 -14.32 19.91
C GLU A 116 9.00 -13.28 20.90
N ALA A 117 7.71 -12.95 20.79
CA ALA A 117 7.05 -12.02 21.70
C ALA A 117 6.52 -12.70 22.98
N ASP A 118 6.21 -14.00 22.92
CA ASP A 118 5.73 -14.82 24.05
C ASP A 118 6.87 -15.52 24.84
N GLY A 119 8.14 -15.28 24.47
CA GLY A 119 9.32 -15.87 25.11
C GLY A 119 10.01 -14.93 26.09
N GLY A 120 9.66 -15.06 27.37
CA GLY A 120 10.42 -14.55 28.52
C GLY A 120 11.56 -15.46 28.95
#